data_AF-A0A935X9X1-F1
#
_entry.id   AF-A0A935X9X1-F1
#
_cell.length_a   1.000
_cell.length_b   1.000
_cell.length_c   1.000
_cell.angle_alpha   90.00
_cell.angle_beta   90.00
_cell.angle_gamma   90.00
#
_symmetry.space_group_name_H-M   'P 1'
#
loop_
_entity.id
_entity.type
_entity.pdbx_description
1 polymer ?
#
loop_
_entity_poly.entity_id
_entity_poly.type
_entity_poly.pdbx_seq_one_letter_code
_entity_poly.pdbx_strand_id
1 'polypeptide(L)'
;MFDAALIWRACRPALIALLLVSTGAVAGMREPFLLSDVVTRSQKGDSPDSIIRALRTTRTTYALRGSDFGKLREAGVKDDVLDYIQQTFFNDVDLVVRYWSAGETMGRCGPCYPQQVDLGALQTDGSIRQMPPPLRSNPGRPLGLPDWYRTARNHARLGGITVDELRDLMKTGQTEEQLLHELRTRGLIDVIGVGGKLSFSTRLSAGIPGSTMADLHEEGMSDAVLDELQANLLAVMVEHLRLKYLNLGRGAFH
;
A
#
# COMPACT_ATOMS: atom_id res chain seq x y z
N MET A 1 -9.60 -69.79 25.89
CA MET A 1 -10.69 -68.79 25.94
C MET A 1 -10.06 -67.48 26.37
N PHE A 2 -9.86 -66.56 25.42
CA PHE A 2 -9.26 -65.26 25.70
C PHE A 2 -10.33 -64.32 26.25
N ASP A 3 -10.06 -63.79 27.44
CA ASP A 3 -11.01 -63.02 28.23
C ASP A 3 -11.20 -61.62 27.62
N ALA A 4 -12.30 -61.43 26.90
CA ALA A 4 -12.63 -60.20 26.17
C ALA A 4 -12.76 -58.96 27.08
N ALA A 5 -12.86 -59.15 28.40
CA ALA A 5 -12.96 -58.07 29.38
C ALA A 5 -11.61 -57.36 29.66
N LEU A 6 -10.47 -58.01 29.40
CA LEU A 6 -9.15 -57.43 29.69
C LEU A 6 -8.69 -56.44 28.61
N ILE A 7 -9.09 -56.67 27.36
CA ILE A 7 -8.70 -55.86 26.20
C ILE A 7 -9.40 -54.48 26.22
N TRP A 8 -10.62 -54.40 26.78
CA TRP A 8 -11.39 -53.15 26.85
C TRP A 8 -10.87 -52.14 27.88
N ARG A 9 -10.16 -52.61 28.92
CA ARG A 9 -9.64 -51.75 29.99
C ARG A 9 -8.28 -51.11 29.67
N ALA A 10 -7.52 -51.70 28.74
CA ALA A 10 -6.20 -51.18 28.34
C ALA A 10 -6.26 -50.18 27.17
N CYS A 11 -7.29 -50.23 26.31
CA CYS A 11 -7.38 -49.36 25.12
C CYS A 11 -8.07 -48.00 25.36
N ARG A 12 -8.73 -47.79 26.51
CA ARG A 12 -9.46 -46.54 26.80
C ARG A 12 -8.57 -45.31 27.08
N PRO A 13 -7.43 -45.38 27.78
CA PRO A 13 -6.62 -44.17 28.00
C PRO A 13 -5.81 -43.76 26.76
N ALA A 14 -5.49 -44.69 25.86
CA ALA A 14 -4.70 -44.39 24.65
C ALA A 14 -5.51 -43.64 23.57
N LEU A 15 -6.81 -43.92 23.44
CA LEU A 15 -7.68 -43.23 22.47
C LEU A 15 -8.07 -41.80 22.90
N ILE A 16 -8.06 -41.49 24.20
CA ILE A 16 -8.34 -40.13 24.70
C ILE A 16 -7.09 -39.24 24.59
N ALA A 17 -5.88 -39.80 24.74
CA ALA A 17 -4.63 -39.05 24.58
C ALA A 17 -4.34 -38.65 23.11
N LEU A 18 -4.86 -39.40 22.13
CA LEU A 18 -4.65 -39.09 20.71
C LEU A 18 -5.62 -38.02 20.15
N LEU A 19 -6.67 -37.66 20.90
CA LEU A 19 -7.66 -36.65 20.49
C LEU A 19 -7.34 -35.23 20.98
N LEU A 20 -6.25 -35.02 21.72
CA LEU A 20 -5.88 -33.73 22.32
C LEU A 20 -4.75 -32.98 21.60
N VAL A 21 -4.23 -33.50 20.47
CA VAL A 21 -3.14 -32.86 19.70
C VAL A 21 -3.63 -32.18 18.40
N SER A 22 -4.94 -31.98 18.24
CA SER A 22 -5.51 -31.22 17.13
C SER A 22 -6.06 -29.86 17.57
N THR A 23 -5.38 -29.14 18.46
CA THR A 23 -5.50 -27.67 18.46
C THR A 23 -4.74 -27.17 17.25
N GLY A 24 -5.43 -27.18 16.11
CA GLY A 24 -4.98 -26.50 14.91
C GLY A 24 -4.48 -25.12 15.29
N ALA A 25 -3.25 -24.81 14.91
CA ALA A 25 -2.72 -23.47 14.96
C ALA A 25 -3.63 -22.59 14.10
N VAL A 26 -4.66 -22.00 14.71
CA VAL A 26 -5.24 -20.77 14.21
C VAL A 26 -4.10 -19.77 14.36
N ALA A 27 -3.31 -19.61 13.30
CA ALA A 27 -2.34 -18.55 13.21
C ALA A 27 -3.12 -17.25 13.40
N GLY A 28 -3.14 -16.74 14.64
CA GLY A 28 -3.87 -15.54 14.99
C GLY A 28 -3.43 -14.44 14.05
N MET A 29 -4.39 -13.88 13.32
CA MET A 29 -4.15 -12.70 12.50
C MET A 29 -3.56 -11.64 13.43
N ARG A 30 -2.35 -11.17 13.13
CA ARG A 30 -1.65 -10.19 13.98
C ARG A 30 -2.50 -8.93 14.03
N GLU A 31 -2.67 -8.37 15.23
CA GLU A 31 -3.40 -7.13 15.40
C GLU A 31 -2.77 -6.04 14.52
N PRO A 32 -3.57 -5.29 13.75
CA PRO A 32 -3.05 -4.27 12.86
C PRO A 32 -2.38 -3.17 13.68
N PHE A 33 -1.20 -2.74 13.23
CA PHE A 33 -0.53 -1.58 13.82
C PHE A 33 -1.22 -0.32 13.29
N LEU A 34 -1.68 0.56 14.17
CA LEU A 34 -2.40 1.74 13.73
C LEU A 34 -1.43 2.87 13.34
N LEU A 35 -1.83 3.70 12.39
CA LEU A 35 -1.07 4.89 12.02
C LEU A 35 -1.04 5.90 13.17
N SER A 36 -2.05 5.92 14.03
CA SER A 36 -2.01 6.66 15.31
C SER A 36 -0.88 6.19 16.22
N ASP A 37 -0.55 4.90 16.20
CA ASP A 37 0.58 4.36 16.97
C ASP A 37 1.92 4.78 16.36
N VAL A 38 2.01 4.86 15.02
CA VAL A 38 3.18 5.39 14.32
C VAL A 38 3.44 6.83 14.74
N VAL A 39 2.42 7.69 14.72
CA VAL A 39 2.55 9.10 15.12
C VAL A 39 2.89 9.21 16.60
N THR A 40 2.17 8.49 17.47
CA THR A 40 2.43 8.50 18.91
C THR A 40 3.86 8.07 19.25
N ARG A 41 4.37 7.01 18.62
CA ARG A 41 5.74 6.54 18.83
C ARG A 41 6.78 7.51 18.30
N SER A 42 6.51 8.11 17.14
CA SER A 42 7.39 9.16 16.57
C SER A 42 7.49 10.35 17.53
N GLN A 43 6.38 10.82 18.09
CA GLN A 43 6.33 11.92 19.06
C GLN A 43 7.02 11.58 20.39
N LYS A 44 6.98 10.31 20.81
CA LYS A 44 7.73 9.81 21.99
C LYS A 44 9.23 9.67 21.76
N GLY A 45 9.70 9.85 20.51
CA GLY A 45 11.12 9.74 20.16
C GLY A 45 11.59 8.30 19.91
N ASP A 46 10.68 7.35 19.63
CA ASP A 46 11.08 6.02 19.17
C ASP A 46 11.89 6.13 17.87
N SER A 47 12.90 5.28 17.69
CA SER A 47 13.73 5.31 16.48
C SER A 47 12.94 4.85 15.24
N PRO A 48 13.24 5.39 14.04
CA PRO A 48 12.62 4.97 12.79
C PRO A 48 12.67 3.45 12.58
N ASP A 49 13.82 2.83 12.85
CA ASP A 49 14.00 1.38 12.78
C ASP A 49 13.05 0.60 13.70
N SER A 50 12.77 1.12 14.89
CA SER A 50 11.85 0.48 15.83
C SER A 50 10.42 0.48 15.29
N ILE A 51 9.99 1.61 14.74
CA ILE A 51 8.67 1.79 14.13
C ILE A 51 8.54 0.91 12.88
N ILE A 52 9.56 0.92 12.00
CA ILE A 52 9.61 0.09 10.79
C ILE A 52 9.56 -1.40 11.14
N ARG A 53 10.27 -1.84 12.20
CA ARG A 53 10.20 -3.23 12.67
C ARG A 53 8.79 -3.60 13.14
N ALA A 54 8.10 -2.69 13.83
CA ALA A 54 6.71 -2.92 14.25
C ALA A 54 5.79 -3.10 13.04
N LEU A 55 5.84 -2.16 12.07
CA LEU A 55 5.09 -2.22 10.82
C LEU A 55 5.36 -3.52 10.04
N ARG A 56 6.63 -3.93 9.93
CA ARG A 56 7.03 -5.20 9.28
C ARG A 56 6.46 -6.41 9.99
N THR A 57 6.42 -6.37 11.32
CA THR A 57 5.94 -7.47 12.15
C THR A 57 4.42 -7.64 12.00
N THR A 58 3.66 -6.55 12.00
CA THR A 58 2.19 -6.60 11.84
C THR A 58 1.75 -6.74 10.39
N ARG A 59 2.63 -6.46 9.43
CA ARG A 59 2.32 -6.45 7.98
C ARG A 59 1.15 -5.52 7.64
N THR A 60 1.03 -4.41 8.37
CA THR A 60 0.00 -3.41 8.10
C THR A 60 0.53 -2.42 7.08
N THR A 61 -0.29 -2.12 6.07
CA THR A 61 -0.01 -1.13 5.03
C THR A 61 -1.12 -0.09 4.98
N TYR A 62 -0.77 1.11 4.55
CA TYR A 62 -1.67 2.26 4.54
C TYR A 62 -1.74 2.85 3.14
N ALA A 63 -2.96 3.14 2.68
CA ALA A 63 -3.21 3.82 1.43
C ALA A 63 -3.27 5.35 1.65
N LEU A 64 -2.10 5.93 1.90
CA LEU A 64 -1.94 7.37 2.09
C LEU A 64 -2.11 8.12 0.77
N ARG A 65 -2.77 9.27 0.85
CA ARG A 65 -2.79 10.29 -0.22
C ARG A 65 -1.46 11.04 -0.24
N GLY A 66 -1.21 11.81 -1.30
CA GLY A 66 0.05 12.57 -1.41
C GLY A 66 0.20 13.60 -0.29
N SER A 67 -0.87 14.33 0.04
CA SER A 67 -0.86 15.32 1.12
C SER A 67 -0.63 14.73 2.51
N ASP A 68 -1.01 13.46 2.72
CA ASP A 68 -0.87 12.80 4.03
C ASP A 68 0.60 12.68 4.47
N PHE A 69 1.54 12.59 3.54
CA PHE A 69 2.96 12.49 3.87
C PHE A 69 3.50 13.76 4.55
N GLY A 70 3.12 14.94 4.04
CA GLY A 70 3.47 16.22 4.66
C GLY A 70 2.89 16.33 6.08
N LYS A 71 1.60 16.02 6.22
CA LYS A 71 0.88 16.01 7.51
C LYS A 71 1.52 15.10 8.55
N LEU A 72 1.98 13.91 8.14
CA LEU A 72 2.68 12.98 9.02
C LEU A 72 4.06 13.49 9.41
N ARG A 73 4.79 14.13 8.49
CA ARG A 73 6.10 14.72 8.78
C ARG A 73 5.97 15.86 9.79
N GLU A 74 5.00 16.74 9.62
CA GLU A 74 4.66 17.78 10.59
C GLU A 74 4.33 17.21 11.98
N ALA A 75 3.66 16.04 12.02
CA ALA A 75 3.38 15.31 13.24
C ALA A 75 4.59 14.58 13.85
N GLY A 76 5.78 14.71 13.26
CA GLY A 76 7.05 14.20 13.77
C GLY A 76 7.50 12.85 13.20
N VAL A 77 6.76 12.29 12.23
CA VAL A 77 7.15 11.04 11.56
C VAL A 77 8.38 11.28 10.68
N LYS A 78 9.41 10.45 10.85
CA LYS A 78 10.70 10.58 10.14
C LYS A 78 10.63 10.06 8.72
N ASP A 79 11.44 10.62 7.84
CA ASP A 79 11.51 10.30 6.40
C ASP A 79 11.66 8.80 6.11
N ASP A 80 12.55 8.11 6.82
CA ASP A 80 12.72 6.64 6.67
C ASP A 80 11.42 5.86 6.89
N VAL A 81 10.57 6.32 7.82
CA VAL A 81 9.27 5.70 8.10
C VAL A 81 8.27 6.03 6.99
N LEU A 82 8.25 7.28 6.52
CA LEU A 82 7.40 7.71 5.40
C LEU A 82 7.71 6.92 4.13
N ASP A 83 9.00 6.76 3.82
CA ASP A 83 9.47 5.99 2.67
C ASP A 83 9.12 4.52 2.78
N TYR A 84 9.28 3.94 3.98
CA TYR A 84 8.88 2.56 4.23
C TYR A 84 7.37 2.35 4.04
N ILE A 85 6.54 3.28 4.54
CA ILE A 85 5.07 3.22 4.38
C ILE A 85 4.70 3.27 2.89
N GLN A 86 5.26 4.21 2.12
CA GLN A 86 4.98 4.34 0.69
C GLN A 86 5.43 3.10 -0.08
N GLN A 87 6.63 2.58 0.20
CA GLN A 87 7.15 1.39 -0.47
C GLN A 87 6.31 0.14 -0.16
N THR A 88 5.88 -0.04 1.09
CA THR A 88 5.05 -1.19 1.47
C THR A 88 3.65 -1.12 0.87
N PHE A 89 3.07 0.07 0.76
CA PHE A 89 1.81 0.27 0.02
C PHE A 89 1.92 -0.22 -1.44
N PHE A 90 2.96 0.16 -2.16
CA PHE A 90 3.13 -0.28 -3.55
C PHE A 90 3.46 -1.76 -3.70
N ASN A 91 4.16 -2.35 -2.74
CA ASN A 91 4.38 -3.80 -2.71
C ASN A 91 3.04 -4.57 -2.59
N ASP A 92 2.11 -4.07 -1.78
CA ASP A 92 0.78 -4.67 -1.64
C ASP A 92 -0.07 -4.47 -2.89
N VAL A 93 0.02 -3.29 -3.52
CA VAL A 93 -0.66 -3.04 -4.80
C VAL A 93 -0.14 -3.98 -5.89
N ASP A 94 1.16 -4.25 -5.96
CA ASP A 94 1.72 -5.27 -6.87
C ASP A 94 1.04 -6.63 -6.68
N LEU A 95 0.94 -7.08 -5.43
CA LEU A 95 0.27 -8.33 -5.08
C LEU A 95 -1.22 -8.31 -5.48
N VAL A 96 -1.93 -7.23 -5.16
CA VAL A 96 -3.35 -7.04 -5.53
C VAL A 96 -3.55 -7.13 -7.04
N VAL A 97 -2.72 -6.44 -7.83
CA VAL A 97 -2.83 -6.41 -9.29
C VAL A 97 -2.46 -7.75 -9.90
N ARG A 98 -1.51 -8.48 -9.31
CA ARG A 98 -1.17 -9.86 -9.71
C ARG A 98 -2.36 -10.80 -9.59
N TYR A 99 -3.00 -10.85 -8.41
CA TYR A 99 -4.20 -11.67 -8.21
C TYR A 99 -5.32 -11.27 -9.15
N TRP A 100 -5.59 -9.96 -9.25
CA TRP A 100 -6.61 -9.43 -10.16
C TRP A 100 -6.37 -9.83 -11.62
N SER A 101 -5.13 -9.73 -12.10
CA SER A 101 -4.76 -10.11 -13.47
C SER A 101 -4.89 -11.61 -13.75
N ALA A 102 -4.80 -12.44 -12.70
CA ALA A 102 -5.05 -13.87 -12.77
C ALA A 102 -6.55 -14.25 -12.67
N GLY A 103 -7.44 -13.27 -12.51
CA GLY A 103 -8.87 -13.51 -12.26
C GLY A 103 -9.16 -14.00 -10.83
N GLU A 104 -8.19 -13.88 -9.93
CA GLU A 104 -8.28 -14.26 -8.52
C GLU A 104 -8.42 -13.01 -7.62
N THR A 105 -8.70 -13.23 -6.34
CA THR A 105 -8.68 -12.17 -5.31
C THR A 105 -8.03 -12.71 -4.04
N MET A 106 -7.54 -11.82 -3.16
CA MET A 106 -7.12 -12.21 -1.81
C MET A 106 -8.32 -12.50 -0.88
N GLY A 107 -9.52 -12.67 -1.43
CA GLY A 107 -10.75 -12.81 -0.66
C GLY A 107 -11.17 -11.51 0.02
N ARG A 108 -12.09 -11.62 1.00
CA ARG A 108 -12.63 -10.48 1.76
C ARG A 108 -11.93 -10.28 3.11
N CYS A 109 -10.63 -10.57 3.20
CA CYS A 109 -9.87 -10.28 4.42
C CYS A 109 -9.44 -8.81 4.44
N GLY A 110 -10.09 -7.99 5.29
CA GLY A 110 -9.79 -6.56 5.41
C GLY A 110 -8.29 -6.26 5.61
N PRO A 111 -7.59 -6.94 6.54
CA PRO A 111 -6.16 -6.72 6.75
C PRO A 111 -5.23 -7.17 5.61
N CYS A 112 -5.74 -7.84 4.58
CA CYS A 112 -4.95 -8.24 3.41
C CYS A 112 -4.80 -7.15 2.36
N TYR A 113 -5.49 -6.02 2.54
CA TYR A 113 -5.40 -4.87 1.63
C TYR A 113 -4.95 -3.64 2.41
N PRO A 114 -4.36 -2.65 1.70
CA PRO A 114 -4.01 -1.37 2.30
C PRO A 114 -5.18 -0.71 3.02
N GLN A 115 -4.97 -0.30 4.27
CA GLN A 115 -5.98 0.39 5.06
C GLN A 115 -6.13 1.83 4.57
N GLN A 116 -7.37 2.30 4.45
CA GLN A 116 -7.60 3.69 4.08
C GLN A 116 -7.39 4.59 5.30
N VAL A 117 -6.84 5.77 5.08
CA VAL A 117 -6.50 6.73 6.13
C VAL A 117 -7.16 8.06 5.81
N ASP A 118 -7.62 8.73 6.85
CA ASP A 118 -8.07 10.11 6.83
C ASP A 118 -7.38 10.88 7.96
N LEU A 119 -6.56 11.85 7.57
CA LEU A 119 -5.78 12.74 8.44
C LEU A 119 -6.39 14.14 8.57
N GLY A 120 -7.62 14.37 8.11
CA GLY A 120 -8.22 15.72 8.08
C GLY A 120 -8.35 16.39 9.45
N ALA A 121 -8.32 15.61 10.54
CA ALA A 121 -8.39 16.11 11.91
C ALA A 121 -7.05 15.99 12.68
N LEU A 122 -6.00 15.46 12.05
CA LEU A 122 -4.70 15.24 12.71
C LEU A 122 -4.13 16.54 13.29
N GLN A 123 -4.17 17.63 12.53
CA GLN A 123 -3.68 18.93 12.99
C GLN A 123 -4.61 19.61 14.01
N THR A 124 -5.93 19.30 13.97
CA THR A 124 -6.91 19.99 14.81
C THR A 124 -7.06 19.37 16.20
N ASP A 125 -7.10 18.04 16.28
CA ASP A 125 -7.33 17.31 17.54
C ASP A 125 -6.44 16.08 17.71
N GLY A 126 -5.49 15.85 16.80
CA GLY A 126 -4.58 14.70 16.83
C GLY A 126 -5.22 13.39 16.36
N SER A 127 -6.48 13.39 15.92
CA SER A 127 -7.17 12.17 15.54
C SER A 127 -6.79 11.70 14.14
N ILE A 128 -6.64 10.37 14.02
CA ILE A 128 -6.39 9.67 12.76
C ILE A 128 -7.50 8.64 12.59
N ARG A 129 -8.23 8.72 11.48
CA ARG A 129 -9.28 7.76 11.18
C ARG A 129 -8.77 6.75 10.16
N GLN A 130 -8.74 5.48 10.58
CA GLN A 130 -8.49 4.36 9.68
C GLN A 130 -9.81 3.70 9.28
N MET A 131 -9.98 3.48 7.99
CA MET A 131 -11.16 2.86 7.41
C MET A 131 -10.76 1.58 6.69
N PRO A 132 -11.65 0.57 6.68
CA PRO A 132 -11.39 -0.66 5.95
C PRO A 132 -11.22 -0.40 4.45
N PRO A 133 -10.47 -1.27 3.75
CA PRO A 133 -10.37 -1.22 2.30
C PRO A 133 -11.76 -1.43 1.66
N PRO A 134 -12.02 -0.86 0.47
CA PRO A 134 -13.28 -1.06 -0.22
C PRO A 134 -13.30 -2.46 -0.86
N LEU A 135 -13.98 -3.39 -0.18
CA LEU A 135 -14.12 -4.78 -0.63
C LEU A 135 -15.35 -4.99 -1.53
N ARG A 136 -15.70 -3.97 -2.33
CA ARG A 136 -16.76 -4.04 -3.34
C ARG A 136 -16.10 -4.27 -4.70
N SER A 137 -16.58 -5.28 -5.43
CA SER A 137 -16.13 -5.53 -6.79
C SER A 137 -16.60 -4.39 -7.70
N ASN A 138 -15.68 -3.79 -8.44
CA ASN A 138 -15.95 -2.74 -9.41
C ASN A 138 -15.27 -3.11 -10.75
N PRO A 139 -16.02 -3.22 -11.86
CA PRO A 139 -15.44 -3.54 -13.16
C PRO A 139 -14.25 -2.63 -13.52
N GLY A 140 -13.16 -3.21 -14.01
CA GLY A 140 -11.97 -2.47 -14.39
C GLY A 140 -11.09 -1.99 -13.22
N ARG A 141 -11.39 -2.39 -11.99
CA ARG A 141 -10.62 -2.01 -10.80
C ARG A 141 -10.26 -3.23 -9.92
N PRO A 142 -9.00 -3.38 -9.51
CA PRO A 142 -8.61 -4.38 -8.53
C PRO A 142 -9.34 -4.19 -7.18
N LEU A 143 -9.74 -5.30 -6.56
CA LEU A 143 -10.41 -5.30 -5.26
C LEU A 143 -9.49 -4.72 -4.17
N GLY A 144 -10.04 -3.91 -3.26
CA GLY A 144 -9.33 -3.38 -2.10
C GLY A 144 -8.36 -2.23 -2.35
N LEU A 145 -8.19 -1.75 -3.59
CA LEU A 145 -7.54 -0.47 -3.84
C LEU A 145 -8.31 0.69 -3.19
N PRO A 146 -7.65 1.75 -2.70
CA PRO A 146 -8.29 2.83 -1.93
C PRO A 146 -9.31 3.63 -2.75
N ASP A 147 -10.33 4.20 -2.13
CA ASP A 147 -11.43 4.89 -2.82
C ASP A 147 -10.99 6.06 -3.69
N TRP A 148 -9.87 6.71 -3.32
CA TRP A 148 -9.25 7.77 -4.10
C TRP A 148 -8.50 7.30 -5.37
N TYR A 149 -8.26 5.99 -5.53
CA TYR A 149 -7.69 5.42 -6.77
C TYR A 149 -8.62 5.68 -7.97
N ARG A 150 -8.00 6.13 -9.07
CA ARG A 150 -8.64 6.31 -10.37
C ARG A 150 -7.88 5.46 -11.39
N THR A 151 -8.59 4.86 -12.33
CA THR A 151 -7.97 4.12 -13.43
C THR A 151 -7.13 5.07 -14.30
N ALA A 152 -6.00 4.59 -14.80
CA ALA A 152 -5.15 5.36 -15.71
C ALA A 152 -5.98 5.88 -16.89
N ARG A 153 -5.86 7.17 -17.19
CA ARG A 153 -6.41 7.72 -18.42
C ARG A 153 -5.40 7.46 -19.54
N ASN A 154 -5.90 7.29 -20.76
CA ASN A 154 -5.02 7.16 -21.93
C ASN A 154 -4.36 8.52 -22.23
N HIS A 155 -3.20 8.79 -21.64
CA HIS A 155 -2.41 10.01 -21.85
C HIS A 155 -1.46 9.92 -23.07
N ALA A 156 -1.63 8.92 -23.94
CA ALA A 156 -0.72 8.57 -25.03
C ALA A 156 -0.50 9.67 -26.12
N ARG A 157 -0.95 10.91 -25.90
CA ARG A 157 -0.93 12.00 -26.90
C ARG A 157 -0.34 13.32 -26.42
N LEU A 158 -0.05 13.50 -25.14
CA LEU A 158 0.49 14.75 -24.60
C LEU A 158 1.75 14.41 -23.81
N GLY A 159 2.86 15.09 -24.11
CA GLY A 159 4.19 14.77 -23.56
C GLY A 159 4.20 14.54 -22.05
N GLY A 160 5.10 13.69 -21.57
CA GLY A 160 5.15 13.33 -20.15
C GLY A 160 5.56 14.50 -19.24
N ILE A 161 5.14 14.48 -17.98
CA ILE A 161 5.58 15.42 -16.92
C ILE A 161 6.33 14.65 -15.83
N THR A 162 7.44 15.21 -15.35
CA THR A 162 8.19 14.68 -14.19
C THR A 162 7.80 15.39 -12.90
N VAL A 163 8.15 14.82 -11.75
CA VAL A 163 7.96 15.47 -10.44
C VAL A 163 8.78 16.75 -10.33
N ASP A 164 10.01 16.74 -10.84
CA ASP A 164 10.88 17.93 -10.83
C ASP A 164 10.33 19.05 -11.71
N GLU A 165 9.79 18.72 -12.89
CA GLU A 165 9.13 19.71 -13.73
C GLU A 165 7.88 20.30 -13.04
N LEU A 166 7.09 19.46 -12.36
CA LEU A 166 5.94 19.94 -11.58
C LEU A 166 6.36 20.89 -10.45
N ARG A 167 7.46 20.57 -9.75
CA ARG A 167 8.07 21.42 -8.73
C ARG A 167 8.56 22.76 -9.33
N ASP A 168 9.18 22.74 -10.51
CA ASP A 168 9.63 23.94 -11.19
C ASP A 168 8.45 24.82 -11.61
N LEU A 169 7.39 24.24 -12.17
CA LEU A 169 6.16 24.95 -12.51
C LEU A 169 5.56 25.66 -11.29
N MET A 170 5.48 24.97 -10.15
CA MET A 170 5.04 25.56 -8.90
C MET A 170 5.92 26.75 -8.49
N LYS A 171 7.25 26.61 -8.54
CA LYS A 171 8.21 27.68 -8.21
C LYS A 171 8.14 28.88 -9.15
N THR A 172 7.69 28.68 -10.40
CA THR A 172 7.44 29.78 -11.34
C THR A 172 6.13 30.53 -11.10
N GLY A 173 5.34 30.13 -10.08
CA GLY A 173 4.11 30.81 -9.67
C GLY A 173 2.85 30.32 -10.39
N GLN A 174 2.88 29.11 -10.95
CA GLN A 174 1.67 28.49 -11.50
C GLN A 174 0.63 28.25 -10.39
N THR A 175 -0.65 28.43 -10.72
CA THR A 175 -1.74 28.22 -9.76
C THR A 175 -2.02 26.73 -9.55
N GLU A 176 -2.71 26.40 -8.45
CA GLU A 176 -3.17 25.03 -8.18
C GLU A 176 -3.93 24.45 -9.38
N GLU A 177 -4.84 25.22 -9.98
CA GLU A 177 -5.65 24.77 -11.12
C GLU A 177 -4.80 24.45 -12.34
N GLN A 178 -3.72 25.22 -12.57
CA GLN A 178 -2.81 24.98 -13.68
C GLN A 178 -1.96 23.73 -13.44
N LEU A 179 -1.43 23.54 -12.22
CA LEU A 179 -0.70 22.33 -11.85
C LEU A 179 -1.58 21.07 -11.95
N LEU A 180 -2.83 21.17 -11.50
CA LEU A 180 -3.83 20.10 -11.67
C LEU A 180 -4.15 19.86 -13.15
N HIS A 181 -4.19 20.90 -13.97
CA HIS A 181 -4.39 20.77 -15.41
C HIS A 181 -3.24 19.99 -16.05
N GLU A 182 -1.99 20.31 -15.72
CA GLU A 182 -0.80 19.61 -16.20
C GLU A 182 -0.87 18.11 -15.82
N LEU A 183 -1.12 17.79 -14.55
CA LEU A 183 -1.27 16.39 -14.08
C LEU A 183 -2.43 15.63 -14.73
N ARG A 184 -3.51 16.32 -15.11
CA ARG A 184 -4.69 15.67 -15.72
C ARG A 184 -4.58 15.50 -17.23
N THR A 185 -3.67 16.24 -17.88
CA THR A 185 -3.51 16.23 -19.33
C THR A 185 -2.28 15.43 -19.73
N ARG A 186 -1.16 15.61 -19.02
CA ARG A 186 0.12 14.96 -19.29
C ARG A 186 0.28 13.71 -18.44
N GLY A 187 0.83 12.66 -19.03
CA GLY A 187 1.14 11.43 -18.30
C GLY A 187 2.35 11.63 -17.39
N LEU A 188 2.29 11.13 -16.15
CA LEU A 188 3.43 11.14 -15.25
C LEU A 188 4.51 10.17 -15.76
N ILE A 189 5.73 10.66 -15.97
CA ILE A 189 6.89 9.87 -16.43
C ILE A 189 7.98 9.82 -15.36
N ASP A 190 8.94 8.92 -15.52
CA ASP A 190 10.06 8.68 -14.60
C ASP A 190 9.66 8.26 -13.16
N VAL A 191 8.43 7.78 -13.01
CA VAL A 191 7.82 7.37 -11.73
C VAL A 191 7.75 5.86 -11.52
N ILE A 192 8.28 5.07 -12.45
CA ILE A 192 8.45 3.63 -12.26
C ILE A 192 9.95 3.38 -12.23
N GLY A 193 10.43 2.70 -11.17
CA GLY A 193 11.82 2.29 -10.97
C GLY A 193 12.39 1.30 -12.01
N VAL A 194 12.03 1.42 -13.28
CA VAL A 194 12.91 1.11 -14.40
C VAL A 194 13.83 2.30 -14.56
N GLY A 195 14.90 2.35 -13.77
CA GLY A 195 15.95 3.36 -13.96
C GLY A 195 16.38 3.42 -15.41
N GLY A 196 16.80 4.59 -15.89
CA GLY A 196 17.27 4.88 -17.26
C GLY A 196 18.48 4.07 -17.75
N LYS A 197 18.80 2.95 -17.09
CA LYS A 197 19.58 1.83 -17.60
C LYS A 197 18.83 0.56 -17.23
N LEU A 198 18.54 -0.29 -18.23
CA LEU A 198 17.96 -1.63 -18.16
C LEU A 198 18.52 -2.48 -17.00
N SER A 199 18.04 -2.22 -15.79
CA SER A 199 18.27 -3.01 -14.60
C SER A 199 16.94 -3.68 -14.30
N PHE A 200 16.84 -4.95 -14.67
CA PHE A 200 15.74 -5.83 -14.30
C PHE A 200 15.75 -6.04 -12.78
N SER A 201 15.29 -5.04 -12.01
CA SER A 201 14.97 -5.23 -10.61
C SER A 201 13.65 -6.01 -10.51
N THR A 202 13.67 -7.13 -9.80
CA THR A 202 12.47 -7.91 -9.48
C THR A 202 11.58 -7.24 -8.43
N ARG A 203 12.00 -6.11 -7.86
CA ARG A 203 11.22 -5.31 -6.88
C ARG A 203 10.96 -3.92 -7.46
N LEU A 204 9.69 -3.56 -7.57
CA LEU A 204 9.26 -2.20 -7.92
C LEU A 204 9.61 -1.28 -6.75
N SER A 205 10.49 -0.31 -6.98
CA SER A 205 10.64 0.82 -6.07
C SER A 205 9.45 1.76 -6.27
N ALA A 206 8.91 2.33 -5.19
CA ALA A 206 8.11 3.55 -5.30
C ALA A 206 8.95 4.55 -6.10
N GLY A 207 8.46 5.00 -7.26
CA GLY A 207 9.21 5.99 -8.03
C GLY A 207 9.23 7.38 -7.39
N ILE A 208 8.35 7.58 -6.40
CA ILE A 208 8.34 8.75 -5.53
C ILE A 208 8.32 8.25 -4.07
N PRO A 209 9.40 8.43 -3.31
CA PRO A 209 9.44 8.18 -1.87
C PRO A 209 8.40 9.01 -1.10
N GLY A 210 8.02 8.57 0.10
CA GLY A 210 7.08 9.31 0.94
C GLY A 210 7.67 10.63 1.45
N SER A 211 8.97 10.64 1.75
CA SER A 211 9.74 11.84 2.10
C SER A 211 9.70 12.89 0.99
N THR A 212 9.79 12.48 -0.28
CA THR A 212 9.68 13.39 -1.43
C THR A 212 8.29 14.02 -1.54
N MET A 213 7.21 13.29 -1.25
CA MET A 213 5.86 13.89 -1.18
C MET A 213 5.76 14.91 -0.04
N ALA A 214 6.39 14.61 1.11
CA ALA A 214 6.45 15.53 2.23
C ALA A 214 7.30 16.78 1.90
N ASP A 215 8.40 16.65 1.15
CA ASP A 215 9.21 17.79 0.66
C ASP A 215 8.39 18.72 -0.21
N LEU A 216 7.64 18.18 -1.17
CA LEU A 216 6.77 19.00 -2.01
C LEU A 216 5.71 19.75 -1.19
N HIS A 217 5.17 19.11 -0.16
CA HIS A 217 4.23 19.77 0.77
C HIS A 217 4.89 20.93 1.51
N GLU A 218 6.08 20.73 2.09
CA GLU A 218 6.84 21.77 2.78
C GLU A 218 7.28 22.91 1.84
N GLU A 219 7.56 22.58 0.58
CA GLU A 219 7.84 23.55 -0.49
C GLU A 219 6.59 24.36 -0.91
N GLY A 220 5.41 24.05 -0.36
CA GLY A 220 4.16 24.79 -0.58
C GLY A 220 3.26 24.21 -1.67
N MET A 221 3.51 22.97 -2.13
CA MET A 221 2.61 22.29 -3.05
C MET A 221 1.29 21.96 -2.34
N SER A 222 0.18 22.36 -2.94
CA SER A 222 -1.12 22.20 -2.28
C SER A 222 -1.54 20.75 -2.15
N ASP A 223 -2.36 20.47 -1.13
CA ASP A 223 -2.90 19.14 -0.85
C ASP A 223 -3.58 18.52 -2.07
N ALA A 224 -4.33 19.32 -2.83
CA ALA A 224 -5.04 18.86 -4.02
C ALA A 224 -4.09 18.38 -5.12
N VAL A 225 -2.96 19.08 -5.34
CA VAL A 225 -1.95 18.71 -6.33
C VAL A 225 -1.23 17.44 -5.90
N LEU A 226 -0.83 17.33 -4.63
CA LEU A 226 -0.18 16.14 -4.09
C LEU A 226 -1.08 14.90 -4.16
N ASP A 227 -2.36 15.06 -3.83
CA ASP A 227 -3.35 14.00 -3.92
C ASP A 227 -3.56 13.51 -5.36
N GLU A 228 -3.63 14.43 -6.34
CA GLU A 228 -3.74 14.06 -7.75
C GLU A 228 -2.44 13.42 -8.26
N LEU A 229 -1.27 13.88 -7.80
CA LEU A 229 0.02 13.26 -8.12
C LEU A 229 0.09 11.80 -7.64
N GLN A 230 -0.28 11.53 -6.38
CA GLN A 230 -0.32 10.16 -5.83
C GLN A 230 -1.36 9.29 -6.54
N ALA A 231 -2.52 9.84 -6.90
CA ALA A 231 -3.54 9.12 -7.66
C ALA A 231 -3.02 8.72 -9.05
N ASN A 232 -2.34 9.63 -9.74
CA ASN A 232 -1.72 9.38 -11.05
C ASN A 232 -0.59 8.35 -10.96
N LEU A 233 0.28 8.46 -9.96
CA LEU A 233 1.34 7.48 -9.69
C LEU A 233 0.78 6.07 -9.54
N LEU A 234 -0.25 5.91 -8.70
CA LEU A 234 -0.92 4.63 -8.50
C LEU A 234 -1.58 4.12 -9.79
N ALA A 235 -2.24 5.01 -10.54
CA ALA A 235 -2.88 4.67 -11.80
C ALA A 235 -1.89 4.12 -12.84
N VAL A 236 -0.77 4.82 -13.03
CA VAL A 236 0.32 4.42 -13.95
C VAL A 236 0.90 3.08 -13.52
N MET A 237 1.15 2.89 -12.22
CA MET A 237 1.71 1.65 -11.71
C MET A 237 0.75 0.46 -11.87
N VAL A 238 -0.54 0.61 -11.54
CA VAL A 238 -1.55 -0.44 -11.70
C VAL A 238 -1.65 -0.87 -13.16
N GLU A 239 -1.66 0.07 -14.10
CA GLU A 239 -1.72 -0.25 -15.52
C GLU A 239 -0.45 -0.96 -16.01
N HIS A 240 0.73 -0.47 -15.62
CA HIS A 240 2.00 -1.12 -15.93
C HIS A 240 2.03 -2.57 -15.44
N LEU A 241 1.62 -2.80 -14.19
CA LEU A 241 1.55 -4.13 -13.57
C LEU A 241 0.52 -5.03 -14.25
N ARG A 242 -0.66 -4.50 -14.60
CA ARG A 242 -1.71 -5.23 -15.32
C ARG A 242 -1.17 -5.72 -16.66
N LEU A 243 -0.51 -4.86 -17.43
CA LEU A 243 0.11 -5.23 -18.71
C LEU A 243 1.23 -6.26 -18.51
N LYS A 244 2.10 -6.06 -17.51
CA LYS A 244 3.15 -7.02 -17.14
C LYS A 244 2.58 -8.40 -16.87
N TYR A 245 1.56 -8.52 -16.02
CA TYR A 245 0.99 -9.82 -15.64
C TYR A 245 0.15 -10.47 -16.75
N LEU A 246 -0.59 -9.68 -17.54
CA LEU A 246 -1.30 -10.19 -18.71
C LEU A 246 -0.35 -10.75 -19.78
N ASN A 247 0.79 -10.10 -19.99
CA ASN A 247 1.79 -10.56 -20.96
C ASN A 247 2.56 -11.79 -20.47
N LEU A 248 2.87 -11.88 -19.17
CA LEU A 248 3.47 -13.09 -18.58
C LEU A 248 2.55 -14.31 -18.68
N GLY A 249 1.23 -14.12 -18.59
CA GLY A 249 0.24 -15.19 -18.77
C GLY A 249 0.11 -15.73 -20.20
N ARG A 250 0.61 -15.02 -21.22
CA ARG A 250 0.56 -15.46 -22.63
C ARG A 250 1.81 -16.21 -23.11
N GLY A 251 2.83 -16.38 -22.26
CA GLY A 251 4.11 -16.99 -22.63
C GLY A 251 4.38 -18.42 -22.17
N ALA A 252 3.41 -19.10 -21.54
CA ALA A 252 3.62 -20.41 -20.89
C ALA A 252 2.84 -21.59 -21.49
N PHE A 253 2.15 -21.41 -22.61
CA PHE A 253 1.51 -22.50 -23.36
C PHE A 253 1.51 -22.21 -24.86
N HIS A 254 2.61 -22.53 -25.53
CA HIS A 254 2.65 -22.92 -26.94
C HIS A 254 3.83 -23.86 -27.17
#